data_AF-A0A3G4W5H6-F1
#
_entry.id   AF-A0A3G4W5H6-F1
#
_cell.length_a   1.000
_cell.length_b   1.000
_cell.length_c   1.000
_cell.angle_alpha   90.00
_cell.angle_beta   90.00
_cell.angle_gamma   90.00
#
_symmetry.space_group_name_H-M   'P 1'
#
loop_
_entity.id
_entity.type
_entity.pdbx_description
1 polymer ?
#
loop_
_entity_poly.entity_id
_entity_poly.type
_entity_poly.pdbx_seq_one_letter_code
_entity_poly.pdbx_strand_id
1 'polypeptide(L)'
;MSTRTFRITVRGSFDSLTAEQHAELLGEAPHHDMLHAAFTPEGHLTYDIAARPAFVFRFLDSGEAEEDLLDASARAELAAEEWLTARGYGFKHLRSTAQDLSQAPLGKRGRREAARADG
;
A
#
# COMPACT_ATOMS: atom_id res chain seq x y z
N MET A 1 24.83 0.43 -8.31
CA MET A 1 23.59 -0.34 -8.17
C MET A 1 22.46 0.65 -8.17
N SER A 2 21.43 0.43 -9.00
CA SER A 2 20.35 1.42 -9.17
C SER A 2 19.19 1.04 -8.26
N THR A 3 18.87 1.90 -7.30
CA THR A 3 17.73 1.73 -6.41
C THR A 3 16.43 1.90 -7.19
N ARG A 4 15.55 0.90 -7.13
CA ARG A 4 14.19 0.94 -7.65
C ARG A 4 13.24 1.25 -6.51
N THR A 5 12.22 2.07 -6.79
CA THR A 5 11.18 2.41 -5.82
C THR A 5 9.87 1.78 -6.23
N PHE A 6 9.27 1.04 -5.32
CA PHE A 6 8.04 0.32 -5.54
C PHE A 6 6.90 0.97 -4.76
N ARG A 7 5.75 1.12 -5.42
CA ARG A 7 4.49 1.47 -4.78
C ARG A 7 3.59 0.26 -4.80
N ILE A 8 3.24 -0.24 -3.63
CA ILE A 8 2.37 -1.39 -3.48
C ILE A 8 1.04 -0.93 -2.90
N THR A 9 -0.05 -1.33 -3.53
CA THR A 9 -1.40 -1.11 -3.02
C THR A 9 -2.02 -2.45 -2.70
N VAL A 10 -2.36 -2.67 -1.43
CA VAL A 10 -3.08 -3.87 -0.97
C VAL A 10 -4.54 -3.48 -0.73
N ARG A 11 -5.47 -4.18 -1.37
CA ARG A 11 -6.91 -3.94 -1.24
C ARG A 11 -7.58 -5.17 -0.66
N GLY A 12 -8.63 -4.94 0.11
CA GLY A 12 -9.45 -6.00 0.65
C GLY A 12 -10.79 -5.48 1.14
N SER A 13 -11.54 -6.34 1.80
CA SER A 13 -12.74 -5.95 2.52
C SER A 13 -12.74 -6.55 3.92
N PHE A 14 -13.13 -5.75 4.90
CA PHE A 14 -13.49 -6.24 6.22
C PHE A 14 -14.60 -7.28 6.08
N ASP A 15 -14.52 -8.31 6.91
CA ASP A 15 -15.47 -9.41 6.93
C ASP A 15 -15.96 -9.68 8.35
N SER A 16 -17.25 -9.98 8.47
CA SER A 16 -17.85 -10.44 9.73
C SER A 16 -17.56 -9.56 10.94
N LEU A 17 -17.53 -8.23 10.76
CA LEU A 17 -17.30 -7.26 11.84
C LEU A 17 -18.39 -7.35 12.91
N THR A 18 -17.97 -7.35 14.18
CA THR A 18 -18.91 -7.14 15.29
C THR A 18 -19.40 -5.70 15.33
N ALA A 19 -20.50 -5.44 16.06
CA ALA A 19 -20.99 -4.07 16.24
C ALA A 19 -19.94 -3.15 16.91
N GLU A 20 -19.15 -3.70 17.83
CA GLU A 20 -18.08 -2.98 18.53
C GLU A 20 -16.94 -2.62 17.57
N GLN A 21 -16.47 -3.58 16.77
CA GLN A 21 -15.42 -3.36 15.77
C GLN A 21 -15.86 -2.36 14.69
N HIS A 22 -17.13 -2.45 14.28
CA HIS A 22 -17.68 -1.48 13.33
C HIS A 22 -17.75 -0.07 13.92
N ALA A 23 -18.13 0.06 15.20
CA ALA A 23 -18.16 1.36 15.87
C ALA A 23 -16.74 1.95 16.05
N GLU A 24 -15.76 1.11 16.37
CA GLU A 24 -14.34 1.50 16.46
C GLU A 24 -13.82 2.01 15.12
N LEU A 25 -13.97 1.24 14.04
CA LEU A 25 -13.57 1.65 12.69
C LEU A 25 -14.27 2.94 12.26
N LEU A 26 -15.54 3.13 12.61
CA LEU A 26 -16.26 4.36 12.30
C LEU A 26 -15.69 5.57 13.07
N GLY A 27 -15.27 5.37 14.32
CA GLY A 27 -14.63 6.41 15.14
C GLY A 27 -13.24 6.81 14.63
N GLU A 28 -12.47 5.85 14.11
CA GLU A 28 -11.13 6.07 13.56
C GLU A 28 -11.12 6.51 12.09
N ALA A 29 -12.25 6.41 11.38
CA ALA A 29 -12.36 6.77 9.96
C ALA A 29 -11.79 8.16 9.59
N PRO A 30 -11.94 9.23 10.41
CA PRO A 30 -11.33 10.52 10.12
C PRO A 30 -9.80 10.50 10.02
N HIS A 31 -9.13 9.56 10.72
CA HIS A 31 -7.68 9.37 10.63
C HIS A 31 -7.26 8.55 9.41
N HIS A 32 -8.20 7.87 8.78
CA HIS A 32 -8.00 6.96 7.64
C HIS A 32 -8.67 7.47 6.35
N ASP A 33 -8.70 8.79 6.20
CA ASP A 33 -9.32 9.48 5.08
C ASP A 33 -8.53 9.30 3.76
N MET A 34 -9.25 9.05 2.67
CA MET A 34 -8.70 8.96 1.32
C MET A 34 -8.04 10.26 0.85
N LEU A 35 -8.44 11.43 1.38
CA LEU A 35 -7.86 12.72 1.01
C LEU A 35 -6.37 12.83 1.38
N HIS A 36 -5.90 12.07 2.37
CA HIS A 36 -4.53 12.10 2.86
C HIS A 36 -3.73 10.83 2.51
N ALA A 37 -4.25 10.02 1.57
CA ALA A 37 -3.62 8.77 1.17
C ALA A 37 -2.18 8.97 0.68
N ALA A 38 -1.22 8.37 1.38
CA ALA A 38 0.19 8.42 1.03
C ALA A 38 0.77 7.00 0.89
N PHE A 39 1.87 6.86 0.14
CA PHE A 39 2.67 5.63 0.17
C PHE A 39 3.77 5.82 1.21
N THR A 40 3.79 4.97 2.23
CA THR A 40 4.75 5.02 3.35
C THR A 40 5.35 3.64 3.59
N PRO A 41 6.58 3.52 4.13
CA PRO A 41 7.17 2.23 4.44
C PRO A 41 6.32 1.40 5.42
N GLU A 42 5.69 2.05 6.40
CA GLU A 42 4.86 1.42 7.42
C GLU A 42 3.47 1.02 6.90
N GLY A 43 3.07 1.54 5.74
CA GLY A 43 1.75 1.36 5.18
C GLY A 43 0.76 2.42 5.65
N HIS A 44 0.10 3.07 4.69
CA HIS A 44 -1.01 4.00 4.99
C HIS A 44 -2.35 3.31 4.71
N LEU A 45 -3.14 3.10 5.75
CA LEU A 45 -4.49 2.57 5.67
C LEU A 45 -5.50 3.68 5.36
N THR A 46 -6.31 3.49 4.33
CA THR A 46 -7.51 4.30 4.08
C THR A 46 -8.74 3.41 3.93
N TYR A 47 -9.86 3.83 4.46
CA TYR A 47 -11.16 3.18 4.27
C TYR A 47 -12.31 4.17 4.46
N ASP A 48 -13.49 3.79 4.00
CA ASP A 48 -14.74 4.49 4.30
C ASP A 48 -15.78 3.43 4.67
N ILE A 49 -15.78 3.06 5.96
CA ILE A 49 -16.62 1.98 6.48
C ILE A 49 -18.11 2.33 6.43
N ALA A 50 -18.45 3.63 6.43
CA ALA A 50 -19.82 4.10 6.31
C ALA A 50 -20.37 3.86 4.89
N ALA A 51 -19.53 3.96 3.86
CA ALA A 51 -19.93 3.68 2.49
C ALA A 51 -19.83 2.19 2.12
N ARG A 52 -18.77 1.50 2.56
CA ARG A 52 -18.50 0.10 2.21
C ARG A 52 -17.45 -0.53 3.14
N PRO A 53 -17.47 -1.85 3.35
CA PRO A 53 -16.46 -2.53 4.15
C PRO A 53 -15.11 -2.69 3.44
N ALA A 54 -14.76 -1.84 2.46
CA ALA A 54 -13.53 -1.96 1.70
C ALA A 54 -12.41 -1.11 2.31
N PHE A 55 -11.19 -1.65 2.30
CA PHE A 55 -10.00 -0.94 2.75
C PHE A 55 -8.89 -0.99 1.71
N VAL A 56 -7.96 -0.04 1.82
CA VAL A 56 -6.77 0.03 0.98
C VAL A 56 -5.57 0.41 1.84
N PHE A 57 -4.54 -0.43 1.83
CA PHE A 57 -3.20 -0.09 2.34
C PHE A 57 -2.29 0.34 1.19
N ARG A 58 -1.44 1.34 1.45
CA ARG A 58 -0.44 1.86 0.49
C ARG A 58 0.94 1.81 1.12
N PHE A 59 1.79 0.96 0.57
CA PHE A 59 3.16 0.73 1.04
C PHE A 59 4.18 1.26 0.05
N LEU A 60 5.22 1.89 0.57
CA LEU A 60 6.41 2.31 -0.17
C LEU A 60 7.54 1.33 0.13
N ASP A 61 8.18 0.83 -0.91
CA ASP A 61 9.29 -0.12 -0.78
C ASP A 61 10.39 0.15 -1.81
N SER A 62 11.50 -0.56 -1.70
CA SER A 62 12.61 -0.45 -2.64
C SER A 62 13.34 -1.77 -2.83
N GLY A 63 13.95 -1.92 -3.99
CA GLY A 63 14.81 -3.05 -4.34
C GLY A 63 15.89 -2.65 -5.35
N GLU A 64 16.69 -3.61 -5.77
CA GLU A 64 17.74 -3.44 -6.78
C GLU A 64 17.39 -4.17 -8.09
N ALA A 65 16.63 -5.25 -7.99
CA ALA A 65 16.22 -6.10 -9.09
C ALA A 65 14.69 -6.06 -9.32
N GLU A 66 14.26 -6.57 -10.46
CA GLU A 66 12.82 -6.67 -10.77
C GLU A 66 12.12 -7.73 -9.92
N GLU A 67 12.82 -8.82 -9.61
CA GLU A 67 12.35 -9.89 -8.71
C GLU A 67 11.99 -9.37 -7.30
N ASP A 68 12.67 -8.32 -6.83
CA ASP A 68 12.36 -7.67 -5.55
C ASP A 68 10.94 -7.07 -5.49
N LEU A 69 10.30 -6.82 -6.65
CA LEU A 69 8.93 -6.32 -6.71
C LEU A 69 7.92 -7.36 -6.19
N LEU A 70 8.17 -8.64 -6.46
CA LEU A 70 7.33 -9.74 -5.95
C LEU A 70 7.50 -9.88 -4.44
N ASP A 71 8.74 -9.84 -3.95
CA ASP A 71 9.03 -9.93 -2.52
C ASP A 71 8.49 -8.72 -1.75
N ALA A 72 8.61 -7.51 -2.29
CA ALA A 72 7.99 -6.30 -1.73
C ALA A 72 6.46 -6.41 -1.68
N SER A 73 5.85 -7.00 -2.70
CA SER A 73 4.39 -7.24 -2.71
C SER A 73 3.97 -8.23 -1.61
N ALA A 74 4.72 -9.32 -1.44
CA ALA A 74 4.46 -10.31 -0.40
C ALA A 74 4.62 -9.70 1.01
N ARG A 75 5.66 -8.88 1.24
CA ARG A 75 5.85 -8.17 2.52
C ARG A 75 4.71 -7.18 2.81
N ALA A 76 4.22 -6.47 1.80
CA ALA A 76 3.10 -5.56 1.94
C ALA A 76 1.78 -6.30 2.27
N GLU A 77 1.52 -7.45 1.65
CA GLU A 77 0.36 -8.28 1.98
C GLU A 77 0.46 -8.79 3.43
N LEU A 78 1.60 -9.36 3.82
CA LEU A 78 1.82 -9.84 5.18
C LEU A 78 1.63 -8.72 6.22
N ALA A 79 2.20 -7.53 5.98
CA ALA A 79 2.05 -6.39 6.89
C ALA A 79 0.59 -5.94 7.04
N ALA A 80 -0.20 -5.99 5.96
CA ALA A 80 -1.63 -5.70 6.02
C ALA A 80 -2.40 -6.77 6.82
N GLU A 81 -2.09 -8.05 6.62
CA GLU A 81 -2.68 -9.16 7.38
C GLU A 81 -2.36 -9.06 8.88
N GLU A 82 -1.10 -8.79 9.22
CA GLU A 82 -0.67 -8.59 10.61
C GLU A 82 -1.40 -7.41 11.26
N TRP A 83 -1.58 -6.29 10.56
CA TRP A 83 -2.29 -5.12 11.09
C TRP A 83 -3.76 -5.44 11.42
N LEU A 84 -4.43 -6.17 10.53
CA LEU A 84 -5.83 -6.56 10.65
C LEU A 84 -6.02 -7.60 11.75
N THR A 85 -5.19 -8.65 11.75
CA THR A 85 -5.25 -9.75 12.73
C THR A 85 -4.89 -9.29 14.13
N ALA A 86 -3.91 -8.39 14.30
CA ALA A 86 -3.54 -7.83 15.60
C ALA A 86 -4.70 -7.05 16.26
N ARG A 87 -5.64 -6.53 15.45
CA ARG A 87 -6.86 -5.85 15.90
C ARG A 87 -8.10 -6.74 15.91
N GLY A 88 -7.94 -8.01 15.54
CA GLY A 88 -9.02 -9.00 15.49
C GLY A 88 -10.02 -8.78 14.34
N TYR A 89 -9.68 -7.97 13.34
CA TYR A 89 -10.56 -7.74 12.20
C TYR A 89 -10.51 -8.92 11.23
N GLY A 90 -11.70 -9.46 10.90
CA GLY A 90 -11.85 -10.37 9.77
C GLY A 90 -11.67 -9.63 8.44
N PHE A 91 -11.11 -10.30 7.45
CA PHE A 91 -10.94 -9.75 6.10
C PHE A 91 -11.05 -10.81 5.01
N LYS A 92 -11.36 -10.36 3.79
CA LYS A 92 -11.46 -11.21 2.60
C LYS A 92 -11.04 -10.46 1.34
N HIS A 93 -10.86 -11.24 0.27
CA HIS A 93 -10.51 -10.76 -1.07
C HIS A 93 -9.24 -9.90 -1.10
N LEU A 94 -8.24 -10.27 -0.30
CA LEU A 94 -6.95 -9.58 -0.29
C LEU A 94 -6.27 -9.72 -1.67
N ARG A 95 -5.81 -8.58 -2.19
CA ARG A 95 -5.12 -8.45 -3.47
C ARG A 95 -4.10 -7.31 -3.42
N SER A 96 -2.85 -7.59 -3.76
CA SER A 96 -1.85 -6.55 -4.03
C SER A 96 -1.75 -6.18 -5.51
N THR A 97 -1.39 -4.93 -5.76
CA THR A 97 -0.92 -4.44 -7.06
C THR A 97 0.31 -3.59 -6.81
N ALA A 98 1.41 -3.87 -7.52
CA ALA A 98 2.67 -3.16 -7.37
C ALA A 98 3.03 -2.38 -8.64
N GLN A 99 3.69 -1.24 -8.45
CA GLN A 99 4.20 -0.38 -9.52
C GLN A 99 5.67 -0.05 -9.24
N ASP A 100 6.53 -0.35 -10.21
CA ASP A 100 7.93 0.11 -10.21
C ASP A 100 8.02 1.51 -10.82
N LEU A 101 8.43 2.49 -10.01
CA LEU A 101 8.59 3.89 -10.45
C LEU A 101 9.86 4.11 -11.27
N SER A 102 10.83 3.19 -11.24
CA SER A 102 12.01 3.26 -12.11
C SER A 102 11.65 3.04 -13.59
N GLN A 103 10.51 2.37 -13.85
CA GLN A 103 9.97 2.12 -15.19
C GLN A 103 8.99 3.20 -15.66
N ALA A 104 8.70 4.23 -14.84
CA ALA A 104 7.88 5.34 -15.28
C ALA A 104 8.58 6.07 -16.44
N PRO A 105 7.88 6.42 -17.54
CA PRO A 105 8.53 7.09 -18.66
C PRO A 105 9.19 8.37 -18.17
N LEU A 106 10.53 8.37 -18.15
CA LEU A 106 11.31 9.52 -17.73
C LEU A 106 10.86 10.72 -18.56
N GLY A 107 10.33 11.75 -17.89
CA GLY A 107 10.12 13.05 -18.51
C GLY A 107 11.42 13.61 -19.09
N LYS A 108 11.36 14.65 -19.92
CA LYS A 108 12.53 15.24 -20.60
C LYS A 108 13.69 15.60 -19.64
N ARG A 109 13.40 15.88 -18.37
CA ARG A 109 14.39 16.16 -17.31
C ARG A 109 15.02 14.88 -16.75
N GLY A 110 14.21 13.86 -16.43
CA GLY A 110 14.69 12.56 -15.94
C GLY A 110 15.62 11.86 -16.93
N ARG A 111 15.37 12.00 -18.24
CA ARG A 111 16.29 11.48 -19.28
C ARG A 111 17.67 12.14 -19.26
N ARG A 112 17.77 13.43 -18.89
CA ARG A 112 19.05 14.16 -18.83
C ARG A 112 19.85 13.83 -17.58
N GLU A 113 19.16 13.53 -16.48
CA GLU A 113 19.81 13.16 -15.22
C GLU A 113 20.30 11.71 -15.27
N ALA A 114 19.51 10.78 -15.83
CA ALA A 114 19.96 9.41 -16.10
C ALA A 114 21.20 9.39 -17.02
N ALA A 115 21.19 10.14 -18.13
CA ALA A 115 22.33 10.23 -19.03
C ALA A 115 23.60 10.88 -18.43
N ARG A 116 23.50 11.52 -17.26
CA ARG A 116 24.64 12.06 -16.51
C ARG A 116 25.13 11.12 -15.40
N ALA A 117 24.29 10.18 -14.97
CA ALA A 117 24.65 9.18 -13.98
C ALA A 117 25.34 7.96 -14.63
N ASP A 118 25.08 7.71 -15.92
CA ASP A 118 25.66 6.61 -16.71
C ASP A 118 26.96 6.96 -17.46
N GLY A 119 27.55 8.14 -17.22
CA GLY A 119 28.80 8.60 -17.86
C GLY A 119 29.84 9.06 -16.85
#